data_AF-R8D3T6-F1
#
_entry.id   AF-R8D3T6-F1
#
_cell.length_a   1.000
_cell.length_b   1.000
_cell.length_c   1.000
_cell.angle_alpha   90.00
_cell.angle_beta   90.00
_cell.angle_gamma   90.00
#
_symmetry.space_group_name_H-M   'P 1'
#
loop_
_entity.id
_entity.type
_entity.pdbx_description
1 polymer ?
#
loop_
_entity_poly.entity_id
_entity_poly.type
_entity_poly.pdbx_seq_one_letter_code
_entity_poly.pdbx_strand_id
1 'polypeptide(L)'
;MNILHNISDMYTIDNKEPPSKEEIKALQHFSVIDVPTEYIEMIQLASNVEINVNGQMYIRIWGASDCIEMNEAYKVQNYLLHSLAIGDDEGGGGLIYLQGKDGFGIYYNSFGNLDMEDAVKIAPSLTELLVNNVGVNILLDI
;
A
#
# COMPACT_ATOMS: atom_id res chain seq x y z
N MET A 1 -8.80 -8.06 11.29
CA MET A 1 -10.15 -7.59 10.89
C MET A 1 -10.19 -7.63 9.37
N ASN A 2 -11.21 -8.19 8.73
CA ASN A 2 -11.19 -8.36 7.27
C ASN A 2 -11.48 -7.01 6.57
N ILE A 3 -10.44 -6.30 6.13
CA ILE A 3 -10.55 -4.99 5.47
C ILE A 3 -11.45 -5.06 4.24
N LEU A 4 -11.29 -6.08 3.39
CA LEU A 4 -12.06 -6.20 2.15
C LEU A 4 -13.57 -6.37 2.37
N HIS A 5 -13.98 -6.89 3.53
CA HIS A 5 -15.41 -7.02 3.88
C HIS A 5 -15.98 -5.81 4.63
N ASN A 6 -15.12 -4.93 5.14
CA ASN A 6 -15.52 -3.75 5.93
C ASN A 6 -15.08 -2.46 5.26
N ILE A 7 -14.72 -2.51 3.97
CA ILE A 7 -14.25 -1.35 3.23
C ILE A 7 -15.36 -0.28 3.26
N SER A 8 -14.97 0.96 3.49
CA SER A 8 -15.89 2.10 3.55
C SER A 8 -16.54 2.35 2.19
N ASP A 9 -17.75 2.94 2.20
CA ASP A 9 -18.49 3.36 1.00
C ASP A 9 -17.74 4.43 0.15
N MET A 10 -16.64 4.99 0.67
CA MET A 10 -15.72 5.82 -0.11
C MET A 10 -14.96 5.04 -1.19
N TYR A 11 -14.94 3.71 -1.09
CA TYR A 11 -14.14 2.84 -1.93
C TYR A 11 -15.01 1.81 -2.64
N THR A 12 -14.69 1.53 -3.90
CA THR A 12 -15.27 0.41 -4.64
C THR A 12 -14.13 -0.50 -5.12
N ILE A 13 -14.24 -1.80 -4.83
CA ILE A 13 -13.29 -2.80 -5.36
C ILE A 13 -13.75 -3.16 -6.77
N ASP A 14 -13.02 -2.67 -7.77
CA ASP A 14 -13.36 -2.87 -9.18
C ASP A 14 -12.78 -4.18 -9.72
N ASN A 15 -11.60 -4.57 -9.24
CA ASN A 15 -10.94 -5.80 -9.65
C ASN A 15 -10.09 -6.39 -8.50
N LYS A 16 -9.84 -7.69 -8.57
CA LYS A 16 -8.93 -8.41 -7.67
C LYS A 16 -8.55 -9.76 -8.25
N GLU A 17 -7.37 -10.22 -7.88
CA GLU A 17 -6.81 -11.51 -8.25
C GLU A 17 -6.87 -12.53 -7.11
N PRO A 18 -6.64 -13.82 -7.39
CA PRO A 18 -6.55 -14.85 -6.35
C PRO A 18 -5.50 -14.53 -5.28
N PRO A 19 -5.68 -15.00 -4.03
CA PRO A 19 -4.76 -14.74 -2.92
C PRO A 19 -3.31 -15.18 -3.15
N SER A 20 -2.34 -14.42 -2.61
CA SER A 20 -0.89 -14.75 -2.63
C SER A 20 -0.47 -15.70 -1.49
N LYS A 21 -1.22 -16.78 -1.25
CA LYS A 21 -1.01 -17.64 -0.06
C LYS A 21 0.37 -18.29 0.00
N GLU A 22 0.95 -18.63 -1.15
CA GLU A 22 2.22 -19.35 -1.22
C GLU A 22 3.41 -18.39 -1.08
N GLU A 23 3.26 -17.14 -1.54
CA GLU A 23 4.35 -16.16 -1.65
C GLU A 23 4.47 -15.22 -0.45
N ILE A 24 3.50 -15.21 0.47
CA ILE A 24 3.56 -14.38 1.71
C ILE A 24 4.84 -14.63 2.51
N LYS A 25 5.29 -15.88 2.62
CA LYS A 25 6.52 -16.20 3.35
C LYS A 25 7.75 -15.59 2.66
N ALA A 26 7.77 -15.57 1.33
CA ALA A 26 8.83 -14.92 0.58
C ALA A 26 8.82 -13.41 0.80
N LEU A 27 7.64 -12.78 0.79
CA LEU A 27 7.49 -11.35 1.07
C LEU A 27 7.98 -10.99 2.48
N GLN A 28 7.60 -11.78 3.49
CA GLN A 28 8.04 -11.57 4.87
C GLN A 28 9.56 -11.72 5.03
N HIS A 29 10.19 -12.60 4.25
CA HIS A 29 11.64 -12.75 4.24
C HIS A 29 12.35 -11.63 3.47
N PHE A 30 11.74 -11.16 2.38
CA PHE A 30 12.24 -10.06 1.56
C PHE A 30 12.18 -8.72 2.30
N SER A 31 11.11 -8.47 3.04
CA SER A 31 10.87 -7.18 3.68
C SER A 31 11.91 -6.87 4.76
N VAL A 32 12.37 -5.63 4.78
CA VAL A 32 13.29 -5.09 5.80
C VAL A 32 12.57 -4.52 7.01
N ILE A 33 11.23 -4.54 7.00
CA ILE A 33 10.37 -4.17 8.13
C ILE A 33 9.50 -5.36 8.52
N ASP A 34 8.98 -5.33 9.74
CA ASP A 34 7.90 -6.23 10.12
C ASP A 34 6.65 -5.87 9.31
N VAL A 35 6.30 -6.72 8.35
CA VAL A 35 5.17 -6.48 7.45
C VAL A 35 3.87 -6.39 8.26
N PRO A 36 3.12 -5.28 8.19
CA PRO A 36 1.91 -5.12 8.97
C PRO A 36 0.88 -6.24 8.74
N THR A 37 0.35 -6.79 9.84
CA THR A 37 -0.59 -7.93 9.80
C THR A 37 -1.82 -7.64 8.94
N GLU A 38 -2.29 -6.39 8.93
CA GLU A 38 -3.43 -5.96 8.11
C GLU A 38 -3.20 -6.16 6.60
N TYR A 39 -1.98 -5.88 6.12
CA TYR A 39 -1.62 -6.12 4.72
C TYR A 39 -1.55 -7.62 4.42
N ILE A 40 -0.94 -8.40 5.33
CA ILE A 40 -0.88 -9.86 5.21
C ILE A 40 -2.29 -10.48 5.19
N GLU A 41 -3.18 -10.08 6.10
CA GLU A 41 -4.57 -10.53 6.13
C GLU A 41 -5.30 -10.21 4.82
N MET A 42 -5.03 -9.03 4.24
CA MET A 42 -5.65 -8.63 2.97
C MET A 42 -5.17 -9.48 1.80
N ILE A 43 -3.86 -9.67 1.62
CA ILE A 43 -3.30 -10.47 0.52
C ILE A 43 -3.52 -11.98 0.66
N GLN A 44 -3.93 -12.44 1.85
CA GLN A 44 -4.45 -13.80 2.06
C GLN A 44 -5.88 -14.01 1.54
N LEU A 45 -6.61 -12.93 1.30
CA LEU A 45 -8.01 -12.95 0.85
C LEU A 45 -8.13 -12.63 -0.64
N ALA A 46 -7.30 -11.72 -1.16
CA ALA A 46 -7.19 -11.41 -2.57
C ALA A 46 -5.90 -10.62 -2.83
N SER A 47 -5.35 -10.72 -4.03
CA SER A 47 -4.15 -9.98 -4.44
C SER A 47 -4.48 -8.96 -5.52
N ASN A 48 -3.58 -8.01 -5.74
CA ASN A 48 -3.71 -6.98 -6.78
C ASN A 48 -5.12 -6.35 -6.79
N VAL A 49 -5.53 -5.89 -5.60
CA VAL A 49 -6.86 -5.33 -5.38
C VAL A 49 -6.88 -3.92 -5.92
N GLU A 50 -7.61 -3.71 -7.01
CA GLU A 50 -7.83 -2.40 -7.64
C GLU A 50 -9.05 -1.75 -7.00
N ILE A 51 -8.85 -0.55 -6.48
CA ILE A 51 -9.81 0.16 -5.65
C ILE A 51 -10.03 1.54 -6.26
N ASN A 52 -11.26 1.78 -6.71
CA ASN A 52 -11.72 3.11 -7.06
C ASN A 52 -11.97 3.91 -5.76
N VAL A 53 -11.39 5.11 -5.66
CA VAL A 53 -11.58 6.02 -4.54
C VAL A 53 -12.55 7.13 -4.95
N ASN A 54 -13.79 7.05 -4.48
CA ASN A 54 -14.85 8.05 -4.65
C ASN A 54 -15.10 8.50 -6.11
N GLY A 55 -14.86 7.64 -7.09
CA GLY A 55 -15.00 7.92 -8.52
C GLY A 55 -13.94 8.85 -9.10
N GLN A 56 -12.87 9.17 -8.36
CA GLN A 56 -11.91 10.22 -8.75
C GLN A 56 -10.54 9.67 -9.14
N MET A 57 -10.08 8.62 -8.46
CA MET A 57 -8.79 7.99 -8.73
C MET A 57 -8.85 6.49 -8.45
N TYR A 58 -7.78 5.80 -8.84
CA TYR A 58 -7.55 4.41 -8.52
C TYR A 58 -6.33 4.27 -7.62
N ILE A 59 -6.41 3.33 -6.69
CA ILE A 59 -5.23 2.76 -6.05
C ILE A 59 -5.27 1.26 -6.22
N ARG A 60 -4.10 0.65 -6.28
CA ARG A 60 -3.95 -0.80 -6.32
C ARG A 60 -3.10 -1.25 -5.15
N ILE A 61 -3.60 -2.21 -4.39
CA ILE A 61 -2.81 -2.87 -3.34
C ILE A 61 -2.29 -4.21 -3.87
N TRP A 62 -0.97 -4.33 -3.94
CA TRP A 62 -0.29 -5.45 -4.59
C TRP A 62 -0.39 -6.75 -3.81
N GLY A 63 -0.38 -7.86 -4.54
CA GLY A 63 -0.07 -9.18 -3.99
C GLY A 63 1.38 -9.30 -3.52
N ALA A 64 1.73 -10.44 -2.91
CA ALA A 64 3.06 -10.64 -2.35
C ALA A 64 4.16 -10.63 -3.42
N SER A 65 3.93 -11.28 -4.57
CA SER A 65 4.91 -11.35 -5.67
C SER A 65 5.16 -9.98 -6.30
N ASP A 66 4.09 -9.27 -6.67
CA ASP A 66 4.19 -7.94 -7.27
C ASP A 66 4.80 -6.92 -6.29
N CYS A 67 4.48 -7.06 -5.00
CA CYS A 67 5.12 -6.25 -3.96
C CYS A 67 6.65 -6.44 -3.96
N ILE A 68 7.14 -7.68 -3.99
CA ILE A 68 8.59 -7.94 -4.09
C ILE A 68 9.14 -7.35 -5.39
N GLU A 69 8.56 -7.71 -6.53
CA GLU A 69 9.03 -7.33 -7.85
C GLU A 69 9.13 -5.80 -8.01
N MET A 70 8.09 -5.08 -7.60
CA MET A 70 8.05 -3.63 -7.73
C MET A 70 9.03 -2.94 -6.77
N ASN A 71 9.20 -3.44 -5.54
CA ASN A 71 10.22 -2.88 -4.64
C ASN A 71 11.64 -3.07 -5.19
N GLU A 72 11.94 -4.22 -5.80
CA GLU A 72 13.22 -4.47 -6.46
C GLU A 72 13.40 -3.57 -7.70
N ALA A 73 12.38 -3.47 -8.55
CA ALA A 73 12.42 -2.69 -9.78
C ALA A 73 12.66 -1.20 -9.53
N TYR A 74 11.93 -0.62 -8.57
CA TYR A 74 12.08 0.78 -8.18
C TYR A 74 13.20 1.02 -7.16
N LYS A 75 13.83 -0.05 -6.67
CA LYS A 75 14.88 0.00 -5.64
C LYS A 75 14.43 0.81 -4.43
N VAL A 76 13.20 0.60 -3.98
CA VAL A 76 12.53 1.43 -2.96
C VAL A 76 13.40 1.58 -1.73
N GLN A 77 13.97 0.49 -1.23
CA GLN A 77 14.80 0.47 -0.03
C GLN A 77 16.15 1.19 -0.19
N ASN A 78 16.61 1.48 -1.41
CA ASN A 78 17.83 2.28 -1.61
C ASN A 78 17.60 3.77 -1.36
N TYR A 79 16.36 4.24 -1.56
CA TYR A 79 15.98 5.64 -1.39
C TYR A 79 15.24 5.88 -0.08
N LEU A 80 14.36 4.94 0.28
CA LEU A 80 13.53 4.98 1.48
C LEU A 80 13.93 3.80 2.37
N LEU A 81 14.92 4.02 3.25
CA LEU A 81 15.38 2.99 4.18
C LEU A 81 14.26 2.54 5.12
N HIS A 82 14.28 1.26 5.50
CA HIS A 82 13.29 0.66 6.41
C HIS A 82 11.84 0.88 5.94
N SER A 83 11.59 0.60 4.66
CA SER A 83 10.30 0.78 4.03
C SER A 83 9.88 -0.40 3.17
N LEU A 84 8.61 -0.42 2.79
CA LEU A 84 8.04 -1.38 1.85
C LEU A 84 6.92 -0.70 1.05
N ALA A 85 7.10 -0.55 -0.26
CA ALA A 85 5.99 -0.18 -1.14
C ALA A 85 5.01 -1.35 -1.23
N ILE A 86 3.72 -1.09 -1.12
CA ILE A 86 2.67 -2.13 -1.07
C ILE A 86 1.60 -1.94 -2.15
N GLY A 87 1.68 -0.86 -2.92
CA GLY A 87 0.68 -0.50 -3.90
C GLY A 87 1.08 0.73 -4.68
N ASP A 88 0.24 1.09 -5.64
CA ASP A 88 0.40 2.26 -6.50
C ASP A 88 -0.94 2.97 -6.72
N ASP A 89 -0.89 4.14 -7.35
CA ASP A 89 -2.04 4.93 -7.78
C ASP A 89 -2.35 4.81 -9.29
N GLU A 90 -1.72 3.84 -9.97
CA GLU A 90 -1.69 3.69 -11.44
C GLU A 90 -1.19 4.93 -12.24
N GLY A 91 -0.81 6.01 -11.55
CA GLY A 91 -0.31 7.28 -12.07
C GLY A 91 1.21 7.48 -11.91
N GLY A 92 1.90 6.52 -11.29
CA GLY A 92 3.35 6.53 -11.08
C GLY A 92 3.77 6.87 -9.64
N GLY A 93 2.81 6.96 -8.71
CA GLY A 93 3.04 7.05 -7.28
C GLY A 93 2.86 5.73 -6.55
N GLY A 94 3.49 5.62 -5.39
CA GLY A 94 3.50 4.44 -4.55
C GLY A 94 2.87 4.68 -3.19
N LEU A 95 2.12 3.68 -2.71
CA LEU A 95 1.70 3.56 -1.32
C LEU A 95 2.75 2.75 -0.55
N ILE A 96 3.35 3.35 0.48
CA ILE A 96 4.57 2.84 1.11
C ILE A 96 4.42 2.79 2.62
N TYR A 97 4.65 1.62 3.22
CA TYR A 97 4.91 1.54 4.65
C TYR A 97 6.27 2.14 4.98
N LEU A 98 6.28 3.19 5.78
CA LEU A 98 7.46 4.01 6.01
C LEU A 98 7.49 4.60 7.41
N GLN A 99 8.69 4.68 8.00
CA GLN A 99 8.95 5.42 9.22
C GLN A 99 9.39 6.85 8.86
N GLY A 100 8.42 7.72 8.56
CA GLY A 100 8.67 9.14 8.28
C GLY A 100 8.68 10.02 9.53
N LYS A 101 8.77 11.34 9.32
CA LYS A 101 8.78 12.37 10.38
C LYS A 101 7.54 12.35 11.28
N ASP A 102 6.40 11.94 10.72
CA ASP A 102 5.11 11.88 11.40
C ASP A 102 4.82 10.47 11.97
N GLY A 103 5.87 9.66 12.18
CA GLY A 103 5.79 8.29 12.69
C GLY A 103 5.47 7.26 11.62
N PHE A 104 5.49 5.97 12.00
CA PHE A 104 5.15 4.87 11.10
C PHE A 104 3.73 5.00 10.52
N GLY A 105 3.55 4.59 9.27
CA GLY A 105 2.25 4.50 8.62
C GLY A 105 2.37 4.28 7.12
N ILE A 106 1.29 4.57 6.41
CA ILE A 106 1.20 4.58 4.95
C ILE A 106 1.53 5.99 4.46
N TYR A 107 2.54 6.06 3.60
CA TYR A 107 2.97 7.27 2.94
C TYR A 107 2.74 7.15 1.44
N TYR A 108 2.62 8.28 0.78
CA TYR A 108 2.67 8.40 -0.67
C TYR A 108 4.00 9.00 -1.10
N ASN A 109 4.55 8.50 -2.20
CA ASN A 109 5.75 9.05 -2.84
C ASN A 109 5.73 8.75 -4.34
N SER A 110 6.32 9.62 -5.17
CA SER A 110 6.43 9.35 -6.60
C SER A 110 7.54 8.35 -6.88
N PHE A 111 7.27 7.27 -7.62
CA PHE A 111 8.34 6.36 -8.06
C PHE A 111 9.37 7.03 -8.97
N GLY A 112 8.99 8.14 -9.62
CA GLY A 112 9.90 8.95 -10.43
C GLY A 112 10.92 9.76 -9.61
N ASN A 113 10.64 9.98 -8.32
CA ASN A 113 11.51 10.73 -7.41
C ASN A 113 11.33 10.27 -5.96
N LEU A 114 11.76 9.05 -5.64
CA LEU A 114 11.68 8.54 -4.27
C LEU A 114 12.63 9.34 -3.36
N ASP A 115 12.06 10.19 -2.51
CA ASP A 115 12.78 10.98 -1.51
C ASP A 115 12.03 11.00 -0.18
N MET A 116 12.75 10.82 0.93
CA MET A 116 12.18 10.86 2.28
C MET A 116 11.56 12.22 2.61
N GLU A 117 12.10 13.33 2.08
CA GLU A 117 11.57 14.68 2.32
C GLU A 117 10.24 14.92 1.57
N ASP A 118 10.05 14.26 0.43
CA ASP A 118 8.85 14.35 -0.41
C ASP A 118 7.74 13.38 0.02
N ALA A 119 8.02 12.48 0.97
CA ALA A 119 7.05 11.48 1.42
C ALA A 119 5.91 12.13 2.22
N VAL A 120 4.68 11.95 1.74
CA VAL A 120 3.47 12.48 2.39
C VAL A 120 2.78 11.39 3.18
N LYS A 121 2.59 11.55 4.50
CA LYS A 121 1.83 10.58 5.29
C LYS A 121 0.35 10.65 4.93
N ILE A 122 -0.21 9.53 4.47
CA ILE A 122 -1.63 9.40 4.17
C ILE A 122 -2.38 8.95 5.42
N ALA A 123 -2.00 7.81 5.99
CA ALA A 123 -2.74 7.20 7.10
C ALA A 123 -1.83 6.41 8.06
N PRO A 124 -2.25 6.13 9.30
CA PRO A 124 -1.52 5.27 10.22
C PRO A 124 -1.47 3.78 9.81
N SER A 125 -2.53 3.28 9.16
CA SER A 125 -2.62 1.87 8.72
C SER A 125 -3.62 1.71 7.56
N LEU A 126 -3.69 0.50 6.97
CA LEU A 126 -4.65 0.20 5.91
C LEU A 126 -6.09 0.20 6.44
N THR A 127 -6.30 -0.23 7.67
CA THR A 127 -7.61 -0.14 8.34
C THR A 127 -8.03 1.31 8.49
N GLU A 128 -7.14 2.18 8.98
CA GLU A 128 -7.47 3.58 9.14
C GLU A 128 -7.82 4.23 7.79
N LEU A 129 -7.08 3.91 6.74
CA LEU A 129 -7.36 4.39 5.39
C LEU A 129 -8.68 3.83 4.82
N LEU A 130 -8.76 2.51 4.66
CA LEU A 130 -9.77 1.84 3.85
C LEU A 130 -11.09 1.58 4.58
N VAL A 131 -11.08 1.56 5.91
CA VAL A 131 -12.28 1.30 6.74
C VAL A 131 -12.74 2.58 7.44
N ASN A 132 -11.81 3.33 8.03
CA ASN A 132 -12.15 4.52 8.82
C ASN A 132 -12.06 5.85 8.06
N ASN A 133 -11.68 5.83 6.77
CA ASN A 133 -11.52 6.99 5.90
C ASN A 133 -10.47 8.01 6.37
N VAL A 134 -9.54 7.62 7.25
CA VAL A 134 -8.46 8.50 7.71
C VAL A 134 -7.48 8.70 6.56
N GLY A 135 -7.25 9.96 6.20
CA GLY A 135 -6.30 10.31 5.15
C GLY A 135 -6.85 10.22 3.72
N VAL A 136 -8.13 9.86 3.53
CA VAL A 136 -8.73 9.79 2.19
C VAL A 136 -8.70 11.12 1.45
N ASN A 137 -8.84 12.24 2.18
CA ASN A 137 -8.73 13.58 1.59
C ASN A 137 -7.30 13.87 1.12
N ILE A 138 -6.28 13.43 1.87
CA ILE A 138 -4.88 13.60 1.49
C ILE A 138 -4.59 12.75 0.25
N LEU A 139 -5.12 11.52 0.21
CA LEU A 139 -5.00 10.63 -0.95
C LEU A 139 -5.68 11.19 -2.20
N LEU A 140 -6.78 11.95 -2.07
CA LEU A 140 -7.45 12.56 -3.22
C LEU A 140 -6.78 13.86 -3.70
N ASP A 141 -5.89 14.45 -2.89
CA ASP A 141 -5.24 15.74 -3.15
C ASP A 141 -3.79 15.59 -3.66
N ILE A 142 -3.26 14.36 -3.78
CA ILE A 142 -1.90 14.06 -4.31
C ILE A 142 -1.78 14.26 -5.81
#